data_AF-A0A031JSQ0-F1
#
_entry.id   AF-A0A031JSQ0-F1
#
_cell.length_a   1.000
_cell.length_b   1.000
_cell.length_c   1.000
_cell.angle_alpha   90.00
_cell.angle_beta   90.00
_cell.angle_gamma   90.00
#
_symmetry.space_group_name_H-M   'P 1'
#
loop_
_entity.id
_entity.type
_entity.pdbx_description
1 polymer ?
#
loop_
_entity_poly.entity_id
_entity_poly.type
_entity_poly.pdbx_seq_one_letter_code
_entity_poly.pdbx_strand_id
1 'polypeptide(L)'
;MPNAVRPYERLLNRPRPVQGESRRAAQRRRWAGIDEAPEAPEAQLPKPTDKVFPGNHVKLFNGVLARAELKFDRDGKARTAYSLRHTYICLRLMEGADVYAVARNCRTSVEMIQKHYAAHIKNMISAASVNVRKVKPKRRRQPVPVAFEDDDLNGA
;
A
#
# COMPACT_ATOMS: atom_id res chain seq x y z
N MET A 1 -3.94 14.17 -5.77
CA MET A 1 -4.42 13.19 -4.77
C MET A 1 -4.85 13.94 -3.50
N PRO A 2 -6.07 14.50 -3.44
CA PRO A 2 -6.47 15.41 -2.36
C PRO A 2 -6.56 14.79 -0.95
N ASN A 3 -6.60 13.45 -0.82
CA ASN A 3 -6.81 12.76 0.47
C ASN A 3 -5.70 11.78 0.86
N ALA A 4 -4.50 11.92 0.27
CA ALA A 4 -3.39 11.05 0.66
C ALA A 4 -2.93 11.41 2.09
N VAL A 5 -3.15 10.49 3.03
CA VAL A 5 -2.54 10.60 4.37
C VAL A 5 -1.02 10.63 4.19
N ARG A 6 -0.36 11.56 4.86
CA ARG A 6 1.11 11.72 4.85
C ARG A 6 1.68 11.32 6.21
N PRO A 7 1.88 10.02 6.49
CA PRO A 7 2.38 9.55 7.79
C PRO A 7 3.68 10.23 8.22
N TYR A 8 4.56 10.55 7.26
CA TYR A 8 5.87 11.16 7.56
C TYR A 8 5.74 12.56 8.18
N GLU A 9 4.80 13.40 7.73
CA GLU A 9 4.59 14.74 8.29
C GLU A 9 4.11 14.67 9.74
N ARG A 10 3.20 13.72 10.02
CA ARG A 10 2.71 13.48 11.39
C ARG A 10 3.80 12.95 12.31
N LEU A 11 4.72 12.15 11.78
CA LEU A 11 5.85 11.61 12.55
C LEU A 11 6.88 12.69 12.87
N LEU A 12 7.17 13.61 11.95
CA LEU A 12 8.11 14.73 12.16
C LEU A 12 7.63 15.70 13.23
N ASN A 13 6.32 15.94 13.30
CA ASN A 13 5.72 16.86 14.26
C ASN A 13 5.53 16.27 15.67
N ARG A 14 5.95 15.02 15.90
CA ARG A 14 5.79 14.33 17.19
C ARG A 14 7.16 14.13 17.85
N PRO A 15 7.32 14.41 19.16
CA PRO A 15 8.55 14.08 19.86
C PRO A 15 8.83 12.58 19.81
N ARG A 16 10.11 12.23 19.76
CA ARG A 16 10.53 10.84 19.66
C ARG A 16 10.06 10.04 20.86
N PRO A 17 9.64 8.78 20.67
CA PRO A 17 9.34 7.91 21.80
C PRO A 17 10.63 7.68 22.59
N VAL A 18 10.64 8.16 23.84
CA VAL A 18 11.73 7.91 24.78
C VAL A 18 11.75 6.42 25.07
N GLN A 19 12.89 5.76 24.80
CA GLN A 19 13.08 4.40 25.27
C GLN A 19 13.31 4.46 26.77
N GLY A 20 12.43 3.83 27.53
CA GLY A 20 12.63 3.65 28.97
C GLY A 20 13.95 2.93 29.25
N GLU A 21 14.43 3.07 30.48
CA GLU A 21 15.70 2.51 30.87
C GLU A 21 15.77 0.99 30.60
N SER A 22 16.88 0.55 30.00
CA SER A 22 17.10 -0.87 29.78
C SER A 22 17.21 -1.62 31.11
N ARG A 23 16.73 -2.88 31.17
CA ARG A 23 16.86 -3.75 32.36
C ARG A 23 18.30 -3.82 32.89
N ARG A 24 19.28 -3.82 32.00
CA ARG A 24 20.71 -3.87 32.36
C ARG A 24 21.18 -2.59 33.04
N ALA A 25 20.72 -1.43 32.56
CA ALA A 25 21.00 -0.14 33.20
C ALA A 25 20.31 -0.04 34.57
N ALA A 26 19.04 -0.46 34.66
CA ALA A 26 18.31 -0.54 35.92
C ALA A 26 19.03 -1.41 36.96
N GLN A 27 19.51 -2.59 36.54
CA GLN A 27 20.25 -3.51 37.41
C GLN A 27 21.60 -2.94 37.86
N ARG A 28 22.32 -2.24 36.98
CA ARG A 28 23.58 -1.55 37.33
C ARG A 28 23.34 -0.44 38.36
N ARG A 29 22.29 0.37 38.21
CA ARG A 29 21.93 1.40 39.21
C ARG A 29 21.61 0.81 40.56
N ARG A 30 20.80 -0.26 40.59
CA ARG A 30 20.50 -1.00 41.83
C ARG A 30 21.76 -1.53 42.51
N TRP A 31 22.69 -2.10 41.74
CA TRP A 31 23.97 -2.56 42.28
C TRP A 31 24.84 -1.41 42.80
N ALA A 32 24.77 -0.25 42.18
CA ALA A 32 25.48 0.96 42.59
C ALA A 32 24.80 1.72 43.75
N GLY A 33 23.67 1.24 44.29
CA GLY A 33 22.93 1.91 45.37
C GLY A 33 22.26 3.22 44.96
N ILE A 34 22.00 3.43 43.66
CA ILE A 34 21.34 4.63 43.15
C ILE A 34 19.83 4.36 43.09
N ASP A 35 19.10 4.85 44.09
CA ASP A 35 17.64 4.68 44.21
C ASP A 35 16.83 5.72 43.43
N GLU A 36 17.45 6.86 43.06
CA GLU A 36 16.81 7.84 42.20
C GLU A 36 16.61 7.30 40.78
N ALA A 37 15.40 7.48 40.26
CA ALA A 37 15.08 7.21 38.88
C ALA A 37 15.84 8.19 37.98
N PRO A 38 16.29 7.76 36.79
CA PRO A 38 16.94 8.67 35.86
C PRO A 38 15.92 9.72 35.45
N GLU A 39 16.33 10.99 35.49
CA GLU A 39 15.52 12.10 35.03
C GLU A 39 15.05 11.83 33.59
N ALA A 40 13.77 12.04 33.33
CA ALA A 40 13.20 11.73 32.03
C ALA A 40 13.89 12.61 30.97
N PRO A 41 14.49 12.03 29.91
CA PRO A 41 15.18 12.83 28.92
C PRO A 41 14.20 13.77 28.22
N GLU A 42 14.65 15.00 27.97
CA GLU A 42 13.86 16.03 27.32
C GLU A 42 13.30 15.55 25.97
N ALA A 43 12.08 15.98 25.66
CA ALA A 43 11.38 15.59 24.46
C ALA A 43 12.05 16.17 23.21
N GLN A 44 12.80 15.35 22.47
CA GLN A 44 13.49 15.75 21.25
C GLN A 44 12.68 15.39 20.00
N LEU A 45 12.60 16.33 19.05
CA LEU A 45 12.02 16.08 17.73
C LEU A 45 12.88 15.11 16.91
N PRO A 46 12.27 14.30 16.03
CA PRO A 46 12.98 13.36 15.20
C PRO A 46 13.76 14.07 14.08
N LYS A 47 14.95 13.55 13.79
CA LYS A 47 15.75 13.94 12.62
C LYS A 47 15.35 13.07 11.42
N PRO A 48 15.56 13.53 10.17
CA PRO A 48 15.22 12.74 8.98
C PRO A 48 15.91 11.37 8.88
N THR A 49 17.07 11.22 9.53
CA THR A 49 17.85 9.97 9.57
C THR A 49 17.43 9.03 10.69
N ASP A 50 16.54 9.47 11.60
CA ASP A 50 16.09 8.63 12.70
C ASP A 50 15.19 7.50 12.19
N LYS A 51 15.31 6.34 12.84
CA LYS A 51 14.48 5.17 12.52
C LYS A 51 13.03 5.47 12.88
N VAL A 52 12.13 5.27 11.92
CA VAL A 52 10.67 5.35 12.14
C VAL A 52 10.21 4.40 13.25
N PHE A 53 10.83 3.21 13.33
CA PHE A 53 10.60 2.24 14.39
C PHE A 53 11.91 2.04 15.17
N PRO A 54 12.11 2.74 16.30
CA PRO A 54 13.37 2.68 17.04
C PRO A 54 13.55 1.38 17.84
N GLY A 55 12.47 0.63 18.07
CA GLY A 55 12.47 -0.66 18.78
C GLY A 55 12.15 -1.85 17.87
N ASN A 56 12.05 -3.04 18.48
CA ASN A 56 11.64 -4.24 17.78
C ASN A 56 10.14 -4.19 17.43
N HIS A 57 9.83 -3.81 16.19
CA HIS A 57 8.48 -3.68 15.67
C HIS A 57 7.65 -4.96 15.76
N VAL A 58 8.27 -6.15 15.73
CA VAL A 58 7.55 -7.43 15.92
C VAL A 58 7.01 -7.53 17.36
N LYS A 59 7.82 -7.19 18.35
CA LYS A 59 7.40 -7.17 19.77
C LYS A 59 6.33 -6.11 20.01
N LEU A 60 6.53 -4.91 19.47
CA LEU A 60 5.57 -3.81 19.59
C LEU A 60 4.22 -4.20 18.97
N PHE A 61 4.23 -4.78 17.78
CA PHE A 61 3.01 -5.22 17.10
C PHE A 61 2.32 -6.36 17.86
N ASN A 62 3.06 -7.35 18.35
CA ASN A 62 2.50 -8.41 19.20
C ASN A 62 1.86 -7.84 20.47
N GLY A 63 2.47 -6.82 21.09
CA GLY A 63 1.89 -6.15 22.26
C GLY A 63 0.60 -5.38 21.93
N VAL A 64 0.48 -4.79 20.73
CA VAL A 64 -0.78 -4.20 20.25
C VAL A 64 -1.83 -5.29 20.05
N LEU A 65 -1.47 -6.38 19.36
CA LEU A 65 -2.40 -7.49 19.11
C LEU A 65 -2.88 -8.16 20.39
N ALA A 66 -2.01 -8.30 21.40
CA ALA A 66 -2.38 -8.86 22.69
C ALA A 66 -3.38 -7.95 23.42
N ARG A 67 -3.10 -6.63 23.49
CA ARG A 67 -4.00 -5.66 24.14
C ARG A 67 -5.34 -5.49 23.43
N ALA A 68 -5.36 -5.67 22.11
CA ALA A 68 -6.58 -5.61 21.31
C ALA A 68 -7.32 -6.96 21.24
N GLU A 69 -6.81 -8.02 21.88
CA GLU A 69 -7.38 -9.38 21.81
C GLU A 69 -7.48 -9.94 20.37
N LEU A 70 -6.56 -9.49 19.50
CA LEU A 70 -6.51 -9.85 18.09
C LEU A 70 -5.31 -10.74 17.75
N LYS A 71 -4.69 -11.40 18.73
CA LYS A 71 -3.48 -12.19 18.47
C LYS A 71 -3.74 -13.42 17.60
N PHE A 72 -4.90 -14.04 17.72
CA PHE A 72 -5.27 -15.22 16.94
C PHE A 72 -6.46 -14.90 16.04
N ASP A 73 -6.48 -15.53 14.86
CA ASP A 73 -7.65 -15.51 13.99
C ASP A 73 -8.67 -16.59 14.35
N ARG A 74 -9.71 -16.72 13.53
CA ARG A 74 -10.80 -17.69 13.73
C ARG A 74 -10.33 -19.15 13.66
N ASP A 75 -9.24 -19.41 12.94
CA ASP A 75 -8.65 -20.74 12.78
C ASP A 75 -7.56 -21.00 13.84
N GLY A 76 -7.41 -20.10 14.83
CA GLY A 76 -6.38 -20.18 15.85
C GLY A 76 -4.97 -19.83 15.34
N LYS A 77 -4.80 -19.30 14.12
CA LYS A 77 -3.50 -18.90 13.61
C LYS A 77 -3.08 -17.55 14.15
N ALA A 78 -1.80 -17.43 14.50
CA ALA A 78 -1.26 -16.19 15.02
C ALA A 78 -1.20 -15.09 13.95
N ARG A 79 -1.83 -13.94 14.23
CA ARG A 79 -1.71 -12.75 13.40
C ARG A 79 -0.31 -12.15 13.53
N THR A 80 0.22 -11.71 12.38
CA THR A 80 1.53 -11.07 12.23
C THR A 80 1.40 -9.85 11.30
N ALA A 81 2.49 -9.12 11.07
CA ALA A 81 2.47 -8.02 10.10
C ALA A 81 2.08 -8.50 8.68
N TYR A 82 2.32 -9.79 8.36
CA TYR A 82 1.90 -10.38 7.10
C TYR A 82 0.37 -10.45 6.97
N SER A 83 -0.35 -10.62 8.09
CA SER A 83 -1.82 -10.55 8.10
C SER A 83 -2.34 -9.19 7.64
N LEU A 84 -1.65 -8.09 7.99
CA LEU A 84 -2.01 -6.75 7.51
C LEU A 84 -1.87 -6.62 6.00
N ARG A 85 -0.85 -7.26 5.41
CA ARG A 85 -0.66 -7.30 3.96
C ARG A 85 -1.81 -8.03 3.27
N HIS A 86 -2.28 -9.14 3.85
CA HIS A 86 -3.48 -9.84 3.36
C HIS A 86 -4.70 -8.93 3.38
N THR A 87 -4.97 -8.27 4.51
CA THR A 87 -6.08 -7.34 4.65
C THR A 87 -6.00 -6.20 3.64
N TYR A 88 -4.82 -5.61 3.43
CA TYR A 88 -4.62 -4.56 2.43
C TYR A 88 -4.97 -5.02 1.02
N ILE A 89 -4.47 -6.19 0.58
CA ILE A 89 -4.75 -6.72 -0.75
C ILE A 89 -6.25 -6.98 -0.91
N CYS A 90 -6.90 -7.63 0.06
CA CYS A 90 -8.35 -7.86 0.03
C CYS A 90 -9.13 -6.54 -0.08
N LEU A 91 -8.84 -5.56 0.77
CA LEU A 91 -9.56 -4.28 0.80
C LEU A 91 -9.40 -3.53 -0.53
N ARG A 92 -8.18 -3.42 -1.06
CA ARG A 92 -7.95 -2.75 -2.36
C ARG A 92 -8.68 -3.44 -3.50
N LEU A 93 -8.68 -4.77 -3.51
CA LEU A 93 -9.43 -5.53 -4.51
C LEU A 93 -10.94 -5.38 -4.31
N MET A 94 -11.48 -5.28 -3.10
CA MET A 94 -12.91 -5.03 -2.92
C MET A 94 -13.32 -3.62 -3.35
N GLU A 95 -12.42 -2.64 -3.22
CA GLU A 95 -12.65 -1.25 -3.62
C GLU A 95 -12.55 -0.99 -5.14
N GLY A 96 -12.28 -2.00 -5.98
CA GLY A 96 -12.15 -1.77 -7.42
C GLY A 96 -10.72 -1.58 -7.94
N ALA A 97 -9.69 -1.73 -7.10
CA ALA A 97 -8.32 -1.42 -7.53
C ALA A 97 -7.82 -2.42 -8.59
N ASP A 98 -7.11 -1.89 -9.60
CA ASP A 98 -6.48 -2.70 -10.63
C ASP A 98 -5.45 -3.69 -10.02
N VAL A 99 -5.59 -4.96 -10.39
CA VAL A 99 -4.78 -6.06 -9.86
C VAL A 99 -3.30 -5.86 -10.16
N TYR A 100 -2.96 -5.29 -11.32
CA TYR A 100 -1.56 -5.02 -11.67
C TYR A 100 -0.94 -3.94 -10.79
N ALA A 101 -1.69 -2.87 -10.49
CA ALA A 101 -1.24 -1.83 -9.57
C ALA A 101 -1.00 -2.37 -8.16
N VAL A 102 -1.91 -3.21 -7.65
CA VAL A 102 -1.76 -3.87 -6.34
C VAL A 102 -0.56 -4.81 -6.34
N ALA A 103 -0.39 -5.62 -7.39
CA ALA A 103 0.76 -6.52 -7.55
C ALA A 103 2.10 -5.78 -7.51
N ARG A 104 2.19 -4.65 -8.22
CA ARG A 104 3.39 -3.80 -8.26
C ARG A 104 3.70 -3.18 -6.89
N ASN A 105 2.70 -2.64 -6.21
CA ASN A 105 2.87 -2.05 -4.88
C ASN A 105 3.32 -3.11 -3.85
N CYS A 106 2.69 -4.28 -3.89
CA CYS A 106 3.01 -5.37 -2.98
C CYS A 106 4.31 -6.10 -3.34
N ARG A 107 4.86 -5.95 -4.56
CA ARG A 107 5.97 -6.79 -5.05
C ARG A 107 5.62 -8.28 -5.06
N THR A 108 4.52 -8.62 -5.72
CA THR A 108 4.08 -10.01 -5.94
C THR A 108 3.56 -10.17 -7.36
N SER A 109 3.38 -11.41 -7.83
CA SER A 109 2.82 -11.64 -9.16
C SER A 109 1.31 -11.49 -9.15
N VAL A 110 0.76 -11.11 -10.31
CA VAL A 110 -0.69 -11.10 -10.54
C VAL A 110 -1.27 -12.49 -10.33
N GLU A 111 -0.56 -13.53 -10.78
CA GLU A 111 -0.94 -14.92 -10.58
C GLU A 111 -1.12 -15.27 -9.10
N MET A 112 -0.17 -14.85 -8.24
CA MET A 112 -0.28 -15.07 -6.79
C MET A 112 -1.48 -14.33 -6.20
N ILE A 113 -1.76 -13.11 -6.66
CA ILE A 113 -2.96 -12.38 -6.22
C ILE A 113 -4.23 -13.10 -6.67
N GLN A 114 -4.28 -13.57 -7.91
CA GLN A 114 -5.42 -14.31 -8.42
C GLN A 114 -5.65 -15.60 -7.64
N LYS A 115 -4.60 -16.40 -7.43
CA LYS A 115 -4.69 -17.68 -6.71
C LYS A 115 -5.20 -17.51 -5.28
N HIS A 116 -4.70 -16.53 -4.55
CA HIS A 116 -4.98 -16.38 -3.12
C HIS A 116 -6.17 -15.47 -2.79
N TYR A 117 -6.59 -14.62 -3.73
CA TYR A 117 -7.66 -13.63 -3.52
C TYR A 117 -8.77 -13.70 -4.59
N ALA A 118 -8.81 -14.77 -5.39
CA ALA A 118 -9.79 -14.99 -6.47
C ALA A 118 -11.24 -14.69 -6.06
N ALA A 119 -11.62 -15.02 -4.82
CA ALA A 119 -12.97 -14.78 -4.32
C ALA A 119 -13.39 -13.30 -4.44
N HIS A 120 -12.48 -12.37 -4.18
CA HIS A 120 -12.74 -10.94 -4.32
C HIS A 120 -12.69 -10.47 -5.78
N ILE A 121 -11.82 -11.07 -6.59
CA ILE A 121 -11.68 -10.74 -8.01
C ILE A 121 -12.92 -11.17 -8.81
N LYS A 122 -13.50 -12.34 -8.49
CA LYS A 122 -14.73 -12.82 -9.15
C LYS A 122 -15.88 -11.82 -9.05
N ASN A 123 -15.99 -11.11 -7.93
CA ASN A 123 -17.01 -10.09 -7.72
C ASN A 123 -16.70 -8.76 -8.46
N MET A 124 -15.46 -8.56 -8.89
CA MET A 124 -15.01 -7.37 -9.61
C MET A 124 -15.03 -7.51 -11.14
N ILE A 125 -14.96 -8.73 -11.66
CA ILE A 125 -15.11 -8.96 -13.10
C ILE A 125 -16.59 -8.76 -13.44
N SER A 126 -16.98 -7.50 -13.68
CA SER A 126 -18.28 -7.18 -14.23
C SER A 126 -18.42 -7.84 -15.60
N ALA A 127 -19.45 -8.66 -15.79
CA ALA A 127 -19.72 -9.28 -17.09
C ALA A 127 -19.81 -8.25 -18.23
N ALA A 128 -20.17 -6.99 -17.90
CA ALA A 128 -20.25 -5.88 -18.84
C ALA A 128 -18.90 -5.45 -19.43
N SER A 129 -17.79 -5.58 -18.69
CA SER A 129 -16.45 -5.25 -19.20
C SER A 129 -15.83 -6.39 -20.03
N VAL A 130 -16.26 -7.64 -19.78
CA VAL A 130 -15.82 -8.81 -20.55
C VAL A 130 -16.59 -8.93 -21.88
N ASN A 131 -17.89 -8.61 -21.90
CA ASN A 131 -18.74 -8.71 -23.09
C ASN A 131 -18.78 -7.45 -23.97
N VAL A 132 -17.73 -6.63 -23.99
CA VAL A 132 -17.67 -5.52 -24.96
C VAL A 132 -17.27 -6.08 -26.33
N ARG A 133 -18.26 -6.27 -27.22
CA ARG A 133 -18.00 -6.55 -28.64
C ARG A 133 -17.17 -5.41 -29.22
N LYS A 134 -15.96 -5.71 -29.70
CA LYS A 134 -15.16 -4.75 -30.47
C LYS A 134 -15.97 -4.29 -31.68
N VAL A 135 -16.28 -2.99 -31.74
CA VAL A 135 -16.93 -2.40 -32.92
C VAL A 135 -15.99 -2.59 -34.11
N LYS A 136 -16.44 -3.30 -35.16
CA LYS A 136 -15.64 -3.47 -36.37
C LYS A 136 -15.30 -2.08 -36.93
N PRO A 137 -14.03 -1.78 -37.22
CA PRO A 137 -13.66 -0.52 -37.82
C PRO A 137 -14.41 -0.36 -39.16
N LYS A 138 -15.07 0.79 -39.37
CA LYS A 138 -15.68 1.12 -40.67
C LYS A 138 -14.56 1.09 -41.72
N ARG A 139 -14.75 0.30 -42.78
CA ARG A 139 -13.88 0.32 -43.97
C ARG A 139 -13.71 1.78 -44.39
N ARG A 140 -12.46 2.26 -44.42
CA ARG A 140 -12.13 3.57 -45.02
C ARG A 140 -12.70 3.58 -46.44
N ARG A 141 -13.54 4.57 -46.75
CA ARG A 141 -13.98 4.81 -48.12
C ARG A 141 -12.73 5.12 -48.94
N GLN A 142 -12.52 4.37 -50.02
CA GLN A 142 -11.49 4.66 -51.01
C GLN A 142 -11.74 6.08 -51.54
N PRO A 143 -10.71 6.95 -51.63
CA PRO A 143 -10.87 8.25 -52.26
C PRO A 143 -11.28 8.04 -53.72
N VAL A 144 -12.32 8.74 -54.16
CA VAL A 144 -12.78 8.71 -55.55
C VAL A 144 -11.70 9.40 -56.40
N PRO A 145 -11.29 8.81 -57.55
CA PRO A 145 -10.35 9.49 -58.46
C PRO A 145 -10.97 10.80 -58.92
N VAL A 146 -10.25 11.90 -58.76
CA VAL A 146 -10.63 13.20 -59.33
C VAL A 146 -10.32 13.12 -60.81
N ALA A 147 -11.35 13.13 -61.66
CA ALA A 147 -11.19 13.32 -63.09
C ALA A 147 -10.83 14.79 -63.31
N PHE A 148 -9.66 15.06 -63.88
CA PHE A 148 -9.32 16.35 -64.44
C PHE A 148 -9.84 16.35 -65.88
N GLU A 149 -10.84 17.19 -66.16
CA GLU A 149 -11.26 17.47 -67.53
C GLU A 149 -10.24 18.43 -68.13
N ASP A 150 -9.56 18.01 -69.20
CA ASP A 150 -8.66 18.85 -69.98
C ASP A 150 -9.50 19.85 -70.79
N ASP A 151 -9.69 21.04 -70.24
CA ASP A 151 -10.23 22.21 -70.94
C ASP A 151 -9.10 22.89 -71.75
N ASP A 152 -8.63 22.21 -72.81
CA ASP A 152 -7.69 22.80 -73.77
C ASP A 152 -8.34 22.93 -75.17
N LEU A 153 -8.74 24.18 -75.44
CA LEU A 153 -8.55 24.90 -76.70
C LEU A 153 -9.23 24.36 -77.97
N ASN A 154 -10.46 24.81 -78.18
CA ASN A 154 -10.99 25.03 -79.53
C ASN A 154 -11.18 26.53 -79.73
N GLY A 155 -10.26 27.18 -80.46
CA GLY A 155 -10.31 28.62 -80.69
C GLY A 155 -9.26 29.12 -81.67
N ALA A 156 -9.66 29.12 -82.95
CA ALA A 156 -9.15 29.88 -84.11
C ALA A 156 -7.73 29.57 -84.63
#